data_AF-A0A0M9VS23-F1
#
_entry.id   AF-A0A0M9VS23-F1
#
_cell.length_a   1.000
_cell.length_b   1.000
_cell.length_c   1.000
_cell.angle_alpha   90.00
_cell.angle_beta   90.00
_cell.angle_gamma   90.00
#
_symmetry.space_group_name_H-M   'P 1'
#
loop_
_entity.id
_entity.type
_entity.pdbx_description
1 polymer ?
#
loop_
_entity_poly.entity_id
_entity_poly.type
_entity_poly.pdbx_seq_one_letter_code
_entity_poly.pdbx_strand_id
1 'polypeptide(L)'
;MTDTPGISITHVILAAIHINPDPLAIHLNDHPPDHPRYASLWADIATLQSAGVKVLAMLGGAAPGTYARLAGPDDAAFDRYYIPLRNLLRRRALDGIDLDVEEPTSLADIVRLIDRLRADFGPEFLITLAPVAAALINHEANLSGFDYEALEVMRGPQIAWYNAQFYNGWGDMTNLFMYEMMLQKGWPVEKIVVGLVTSPDNGRGFVPFEFLSAVLRTLRARYRRFAGVMGWEYFNSLPGGVDRPWEWAREITDVLRKQYLMPAAPVGAVKVDGSGDLDPDQPGDPVEVPKPFNYYSDDQPE
;
A
#
# COMPACT_ATOMS: atom_id res chain seq x y z
N MET A 1 -19.06 -21.84 -0.84
CA MET A 1 -18.24 -21.81 -2.07
C MET A 1 -18.46 -20.46 -2.73
N THR A 2 -17.61 -19.47 -2.43
CA THR A 2 -17.53 -18.19 -3.16
C THR A 2 -16.11 -18.07 -3.67
N ASP A 3 -15.68 -19.09 -4.41
CA ASP A 3 -14.45 -19.03 -5.19
C ASP A 3 -14.88 -18.37 -6.51
N THR A 4 -14.94 -17.04 -6.54
CA THR A 4 -15.12 -16.33 -7.80
C THR A 4 -13.87 -16.61 -8.62
N PRO A 5 -13.95 -17.40 -9.70
CA PRO A 5 -12.76 -17.92 -10.37
C PRO A 5 -11.85 -16.76 -10.80
N GLY A 6 -10.60 -16.76 -10.36
CA GLY A 6 -9.58 -15.81 -10.82
C GLY A 6 -9.38 -14.55 -10.00
N ILE A 7 -9.97 -14.43 -8.80
CA ILE A 7 -9.65 -13.33 -7.86
C ILE A 7 -8.84 -13.88 -6.69
N SER A 8 -7.84 -13.13 -6.23
CA SER A 8 -7.02 -13.55 -5.09
C SER A 8 -6.73 -12.41 -4.13
N ILE A 9 -7.81 -11.84 -3.63
CA ILE A 9 -7.77 -10.87 -2.54
C ILE A 9 -7.23 -11.56 -1.30
N THR A 10 -6.30 -10.87 -0.62
CA THR A 10 -5.70 -11.33 0.64
C THR A 10 -6.29 -10.58 1.84
N HIS A 11 -6.66 -9.32 1.65
CA HIS A 11 -7.15 -8.43 2.69
C HIS A 11 -8.36 -7.62 2.21
N VAL A 12 -9.32 -7.40 3.11
CA VAL A 12 -10.38 -6.40 2.97
C VAL A 12 -10.27 -5.44 4.15
N ILE A 13 -10.29 -4.13 3.88
CA ILE A 13 -10.22 -3.11 4.92
C ILE A 13 -11.59 -2.42 4.99
N LEU A 14 -12.29 -2.59 6.11
CA LEU A 14 -13.57 -1.96 6.37
C LEU A 14 -13.36 -0.51 6.79
N ALA A 15 -13.84 0.42 5.97
CA ALA A 15 -13.65 1.85 6.20
C ALA A 15 -14.97 2.64 6.25
N ALA A 16 -15.01 3.80 6.92
CA ALA A 16 -14.03 4.32 7.86
C ALA A 16 -14.60 4.26 9.30
N ILE A 17 -13.78 3.86 10.28
CA ILE A 17 -14.15 3.96 11.70
C ILE A 17 -13.75 5.34 12.21
N HIS A 18 -14.69 6.03 12.84
CA HIS A 18 -14.49 7.35 13.43
C HIS A 18 -14.72 7.32 14.94
N ILE A 19 -13.80 7.93 15.69
CA ILE A 19 -13.99 8.21 17.11
C ILE A 19 -14.60 9.60 17.23
N ASN A 20 -15.82 9.68 17.75
CA ASN A 20 -16.57 10.93 17.91
C ASN A 20 -16.25 11.63 19.25
N PRO A 21 -16.70 12.89 19.46
CA PRO A 21 -16.51 13.59 20.74
C PRO A 21 -17.05 12.84 21.95
N ASP A 22 -18.18 12.13 21.79
CA ASP A 22 -18.59 11.12 22.75
C ASP A 22 -17.78 9.84 22.51
N PRO A 23 -16.91 9.42 23.45
CA PRO A 23 -16.07 8.24 23.29
C PRO A 23 -16.87 6.94 23.08
N LEU A 24 -18.12 6.88 23.51
CA LEU A 24 -18.96 5.69 23.34
C LEU A 24 -19.69 5.68 21.99
N ALA A 25 -19.72 6.80 21.28
CA ALA A 25 -20.41 6.95 20.00
C ALA A 25 -19.48 6.68 18.81
N ILE A 26 -18.72 5.57 18.82
CA ILE A 26 -17.92 5.19 17.65
C ILE A 26 -18.85 4.92 16.47
N HIS A 27 -18.52 5.47 15.31
CA HIS A 27 -19.23 5.20 14.06
C HIS A 27 -18.36 4.43 13.08
N LEU A 28 -19.03 3.60 12.27
CA LEU A 28 -18.57 3.19 10.96
C LEU A 28 -19.27 4.12 9.96
N ASN A 29 -18.52 4.99 9.29
CA ASN A 29 -19.05 6.09 8.51
C ASN A 29 -20.05 6.91 9.35
N ASP A 30 -21.32 6.99 8.95
CA ASP A 30 -22.31 7.84 9.62
C ASP A 30 -23.09 7.13 10.75
N HIS A 31 -22.90 5.83 10.96
CA HIS A 31 -23.74 5.05 11.87
C HIS A 31 -22.92 4.25 12.88
N PRO A 32 -23.49 3.96 14.07
CA PRO A 32 -22.87 3.01 15.00
C PRO A 32 -22.60 1.65 14.33
N PRO A 33 -21.50 0.96 14.65
CA PRO A 33 -21.18 -0.37 14.09
C PRO A 33 -22.27 -1.43 14.28
N ASP A 34 -23.09 -1.30 15.33
CA ASP A 34 -24.19 -2.23 15.63
C ASP A 34 -25.51 -1.82 14.97
N HIS A 35 -25.52 -0.77 14.15
CA HIS A 35 -26.71 -0.32 13.43
C HIS A 35 -27.23 -1.43 12.49
N PRO A 36 -28.55 -1.68 12.41
CA PRO A 36 -29.11 -2.78 11.62
C PRO A 36 -28.71 -2.81 10.14
N ARG A 37 -28.35 -1.65 9.54
CA ARG A 37 -27.87 -1.58 8.16
C ARG A 37 -26.59 -2.40 7.91
N TYR A 38 -25.80 -2.64 8.95
CA TYR A 38 -24.55 -3.41 8.87
C TYR A 38 -24.73 -4.88 9.22
N ALA A 39 -25.97 -5.35 9.43
CA ALA A 39 -26.23 -6.75 9.76
C ALA A 39 -25.67 -7.71 8.71
N SER A 40 -25.89 -7.45 7.42
CA SER A 40 -25.32 -8.26 6.33
C SER A 40 -23.80 -8.12 6.25
N LEU A 41 -23.28 -6.89 6.38
CA LEU A 41 -21.85 -6.60 6.36
C LEU A 41 -21.06 -7.50 7.32
N TRP A 42 -21.51 -7.63 8.57
CA TRP A 42 -20.81 -8.44 9.56
C TRP A 42 -20.87 -9.94 9.26
N ALA A 43 -21.96 -10.42 8.64
CA ALA A 43 -22.06 -11.81 8.18
C ALA A 43 -21.13 -12.07 6.98
N ASP A 44 -21.03 -11.10 6.07
CA ASP A 44 -20.14 -11.17 4.90
C ASP A 44 -18.67 -11.17 5.32
N ILE A 45 -18.29 -10.36 6.33
CA ILE A 45 -16.94 -10.36 6.92
C ILE A 45 -16.58 -11.73 7.49
N ALA A 46 -17.47 -12.36 8.25
CA ALA A 46 -17.23 -13.70 8.79
C ALA A 46 -17.03 -14.74 7.66
N THR A 47 -17.75 -14.58 6.54
CA THR A 47 -17.59 -15.42 5.35
C THR A 47 -16.22 -15.22 4.69
N LEU A 48 -15.76 -13.97 4.53
CA LEU A 48 -14.43 -13.65 4.01
C LEU A 48 -13.32 -14.23 4.87
N GLN A 49 -13.41 -14.06 6.20
CA GLN A 49 -12.44 -14.61 7.14
C GLN A 49 -12.38 -16.14 7.10
N SER A 50 -13.54 -16.80 7.00
CA SER A 50 -13.63 -18.26 6.84
C SER A 50 -13.02 -18.74 5.51
N ALA A 51 -12.97 -17.89 4.49
CA ALA A 51 -12.30 -18.14 3.22
C ALA A 51 -10.79 -17.80 3.25
N GLY A 52 -10.25 -17.38 4.40
CA GLY A 52 -8.84 -17.06 4.59
C GLY A 52 -8.46 -15.62 4.22
N VAL A 53 -9.43 -14.77 3.88
CA VAL A 53 -9.19 -13.33 3.67
C VAL A 53 -9.12 -12.64 5.02
N LYS A 54 -8.06 -11.87 5.25
CA LYS A 54 -7.92 -11.07 6.48
C LYS A 54 -8.78 -9.81 6.40
N VAL A 55 -9.52 -9.52 7.46
CA VAL A 55 -10.38 -8.32 7.49
C VAL A 55 -9.88 -7.35 8.56
N LEU A 56 -9.45 -6.17 8.10
CA LEU A 56 -8.99 -5.07 8.96
C LEU A 56 -10.09 -4.00 9.06
N ALA A 57 -10.05 -3.17 10.10
CA ALA A 57 -10.75 -1.88 10.08
C ALA A 57 -9.79 -0.76 9.67
N MET A 58 -10.27 0.25 8.95
CA MET A 58 -9.58 1.53 8.79
C MET A 58 -10.05 2.51 9.84
N LEU A 59 -9.14 3.15 10.56
CA LEU A 59 -9.43 4.17 11.56
C LEU A 59 -9.07 5.56 11.03
N GLY A 60 -9.97 6.53 11.19
CA GLY A 60 -9.72 7.92 10.79
C GLY A 60 -10.06 8.19 9.33
N GLY A 61 -9.04 8.47 8.53
CA GLY A 61 -9.15 8.99 7.16
C GLY A 61 -9.50 10.48 7.09
N ALA A 62 -10.00 10.92 5.94
CA ALA A 62 -10.23 12.33 5.61
C ALA A 62 -11.15 13.10 6.59
N ALA A 63 -12.02 12.42 7.34
CA ALA A 63 -12.86 13.05 8.36
C ALA A 63 -12.05 13.25 9.67
N PRO A 64 -11.79 14.51 10.09
CA PRO A 64 -10.85 14.77 11.17
C PRO A 64 -11.38 14.46 12.57
N GLY A 65 -10.45 14.38 13.50
CA GLY A 65 -10.63 14.40 14.95
C GLY A 65 -10.40 13.07 15.64
N THR A 66 -10.29 11.95 14.91
CA THR A 66 -10.08 10.62 15.51
C THR A 66 -8.74 10.54 16.25
N TYR A 67 -7.65 10.97 15.62
CA TYR A 67 -6.32 10.98 16.22
C TYR A 67 -6.14 12.11 17.22
N ALA A 68 -6.76 13.27 16.98
CA ALA A 68 -6.79 14.35 17.98
C ALA A 68 -7.43 13.89 19.31
N ARG A 69 -8.47 13.06 19.26
CA ARG A 69 -9.10 12.47 20.46
C ARG A 69 -8.23 11.41 21.14
N LEU A 70 -7.40 10.72 20.36
CA LEU A 70 -6.40 9.78 20.87
C LEU A 70 -5.11 10.49 21.35
N ALA A 71 -4.95 11.78 21.12
CA ALA A 71 -3.77 12.56 21.57
C ALA A 71 -3.90 13.10 23.02
N GLY A 72 -4.62 12.37 23.89
CA GLY A 72 -4.85 12.80 25.27
C GLY A 72 -3.54 12.97 26.09
N PRO A 73 -3.48 13.90 27.06
CA PRO A 73 -2.25 14.25 27.78
C PRO A 73 -1.71 13.13 28.69
N ASP A 74 -2.55 12.17 29.03
CA ASP A 74 -2.23 11.02 29.88
C ASP A 74 -2.97 9.76 29.41
N ASP A 75 -2.65 8.62 30.03
CA ASP A 75 -3.25 7.33 29.71
C ASP A 75 -4.74 7.27 30.01
N ALA A 76 -5.23 8.01 31.02
CA ALA A 76 -6.66 8.02 31.35
C ALA A 76 -7.48 8.73 30.27
N ALA A 77 -6.99 9.86 29.76
CA ALA A 77 -7.60 10.59 28.67
C ALA A 77 -7.54 9.79 27.35
N PHE A 78 -6.43 9.12 27.08
CA PHE A 78 -6.29 8.19 25.95
C PHE A 78 -7.27 7.02 26.06
N ASP A 79 -7.28 6.32 27.21
CA ASP A 79 -8.08 5.11 27.44
C ASP A 79 -9.57 5.37 27.31
N ARG A 80 -10.05 6.59 27.65
CA ARG A 80 -11.45 6.99 27.43
C ARG A 80 -11.90 6.78 25.98
N TYR A 81 -11.05 7.10 24.99
CA TYR A 81 -11.37 6.95 23.57
C TYR A 81 -10.88 5.64 22.98
N TYR A 82 -9.74 5.13 23.47
CA TYR A 82 -9.14 3.89 22.97
C TYR A 82 -9.93 2.63 23.38
N ILE A 83 -10.41 2.54 24.63
CA ILE A 83 -11.08 1.33 25.12
C ILE A 83 -12.34 0.99 24.30
N PRO A 84 -13.23 1.94 23.95
CA PRO A 84 -14.36 1.67 23.07
C PRO A 84 -13.94 1.12 21.71
N LEU A 85 -12.87 1.67 21.10
CA LEU A 85 -12.32 1.17 19.83
C LEU A 85 -11.81 -0.26 19.99
N ARG A 86 -10.95 -0.51 20.98
CA ARG A 86 -10.44 -1.86 21.27
C ARG A 86 -11.58 -2.87 21.43
N ASN A 87 -12.60 -2.50 22.20
CA ASN A 87 -13.72 -3.39 22.44
C ASN A 87 -14.50 -3.67 21.15
N LEU A 88 -14.66 -2.69 20.26
CA LEU A 88 -15.25 -2.91 18.93
C LEU A 88 -14.44 -3.91 18.11
N LEU A 89 -13.12 -3.70 17.98
CA LEU A 89 -12.23 -4.58 17.21
C LEU A 89 -12.29 -6.03 17.74
N ARG A 90 -12.28 -6.21 19.08
CA ARG A 90 -12.42 -7.53 19.72
C ARG A 90 -13.80 -8.15 19.48
N ARG A 91 -14.88 -7.40 19.69
CA ARG A 91 -16.25 -7.90 19.50
C ARG A 91 -16.52 -8.33 18.06
N ARG A 92 -15.91 -7.66 17.09
CA ARG A 92 -16.04 -7.96 15.66
C ARG A 92 -14.96 -8.91 15.12
N ALA A 93 -14.06 -9.39 16.00
CA ALA A 93 -13.01 -10.34 15.67
C ALA A 93 -12.20 -9.93 14.41
N LEU A 94 -11.89 -8.63 14.29
CA LEU A 94 -11.11 -8.13 13.17
C LEU A 94 -9.66 -8.60 13.28
N ASP A 95 -9.05 -8.91 12.14
CA ASP A 95 -7.67 -9.42 12.06
C ASP A 95 -6.61 -8.33 12.25
N GLY A 96 -7.02 -7.05 12.14
CA GLY A 96 -6.11 -5.93 12.26
C GLY A 96 -6.77 -4.57 12.12
N ILE A 97 -5.94 -3.54 12.06
CA ILE A 97 -6.32 -2.15 11.90
C ILE A 97 -5.35 -1.42 10.98
N ASP A 98 -5.90 -0.63 10.07
CA ASP A 98 -5.20 0.35 9.26
C ASP A 98 -5.38 1.74 9.89
N LEU A 99 -4.26 2.36 10.27
CA LEU A 99 -4.23 3.70 10.85
C LEU A 99 -4.03 4.70 9.72
N ASP A 100 -5.14 5.15 9.14
CA ASP A 100 -5.16 6.16 8.09
C ASP A 100 -5.16 7.57 8.72
N VAL A 101 -3.96 8.10 8.98
CA VAL A 101 -3.74 9.35 9.71
C VAL A 101 -3.70 10.55 8.75
N GLU A 102 -4.85 11.16 8.50
CA GLU A 102 -4.96 12.36 7.64
C GLU A 102 -5.14 13.67 8.42
N GLU A 103 -4.58 13.72 9.63
CA GLU A 103 -4.51 14.94 10.45
C GLU A 103 -3.20 15.00 11.25
N PRO A 104 -2.70 16.21 11.59
CA PRO A 104 -1.46 16.36 12.35
C PRO A 104 -1.51 15.62 13.69
N THR A 105 -0.65 14.61 13.83
CA THR A 105 -0.53 13.75 15.01
C THR A 105 0.93 13.69 15.42
N SER A 106 1.22 13.68 16.72
CA SER A 106 2.61 13.59 17.19
C SER A 106 3.15 12.18 17.03
N LEU A 107 4.48 12.05 16.88
CA LEU A 107 5.13 10.73 16.84
C LEU A 107 4.88 9.95 18.14
N ALA A 108 4.83 10.63 19.29
CA ALA A 108 4.57 10.00 20.58
C ALA A 108 3.15 9.41 20.65
N ASP A 109 2.16 10.10 20.10
CA ASP A 109 0.76 9.64 20.12
C ASP A 109 0.55 8.41 19.24
N ILE A 110 1.09 8.41 18.01
CA ILE A 110 0.96 7.26 17.12
C ILE A 110 1.74 6.05 17.66
N VAL A 111 2.93 6.27 18.25
CA VAL A 111 3.70 5.21 18.92
C VAL A 111 2.92 4.62 20.09
N ARG A 112 2.31 5.47 20.93
CA ARG A 112 1.46 5.03 22.03
C ARG A 112 0.31 4.16 21.50
N LEU A 113 -0.40 4.60 20.47
CA LEU A 113 -1.50 3.84 19.88
C LEU A 113 -1.05 2.45 19.38
N ILE A 114 0.06 2.39 18.64
CA ILE A 114 0.63 1.13 18.12
C ILE A 114 1.02 0.20 19.27
N ASP A 115 1.68 0.72 20.31
CA ASP A 115 2.09 -0.07 21.47
C ASP A 115 0.88 -0.62 22.24
N ARG A 116 -0.17 0.17 22.40
CA ARG A 116 -1.40 -0.28 23.07
C ARG A 116 -2.15 -1.32 22.25
N LEU A 117 -2.27 -1.14 20.93
CA LEU A 117 -2.81 -2.17 20.03
C LEU A 117 -2.01 -3.47 20.10
N ARG A 118 -0.67 -3.39 20.03
CA ARG A 118 0.16 -4.59 20.11
C ARG A 118 0.02 -5.31 21.45
N ALA A 119 0.01 -4.57 22.56
CA ALA A 119 -0.17 -5.13 23.90
C ALA A 119 -1.54 -5.83 24.05
N ASP A 120 -2.61 -5.24 23.51
CA ASP A 120 -3.97 -5.71 23.72
C ASP A 120 -4.40 -6.82 22.74
N PHE A 121 -3.77 -6.94 21.57
CA PHE A 121 -4.14 -7.91 20.54
C PHE A 121 -3.05 -8.95 20.21
N GLY A 122 -1.82 -8.76 20.69
CA GLY A 122 -0.70 -9.69 20.45
C GLY A 122 -0.06 -9.53 19.06
N PRO A 123 1.00 -10.32 18.76
CA PRO A 123 1.85 -10.13 17.58
C PRO A 123 1.18 -10.46 16.23
N GLU A 124 0.14 -11.29 16.22
CA GLU A 124 -0.55 -11.70 14.99
C GLU A 124 -1.55 -10.64 14.48
N PHE A 125 -1.92 -9.68 15.33
CA PHE A 125 -2.82 -8.59 14.93
C PHE A 125 -2.12 -7.67 13.95
N LEU A 126 -2.73 -7.47 12.78
CA LEU A 126 -2.14 -6.66 11.73
C LEU A 126 -2.30 -5.18 12.07
N ILE A 127 -1.20 -4.43 12.03
CA ILE A 127 -1.20 -2.98 12.16
C ILE A 127 -0.57 -2.43 10.90
N THR A 128 -1.33 -1.65 10.15
CA THR A 128 -0.89 -0.98 8.93
C THR A 128 -1.13 0.52 9.06
N LEU A 129 -0.49 1.29 8.19
CA LEU A 129 -0.75 2.72 8.06
C LEU A 129 -0.96 3.07 6.58
N ALA A 130 -1.63 4.16 6.30
CA ALA A 130 -1.89 4.64 4.94
C ALA A 130 -1.21 5.99 4.64
N PRO A 131 0.14 6.08 4.67
CA PRO A 131 0.83 7.31 4.34
C PRO A 131 0.51 7.73 2.90
N VAL A 132 0.36 9.02 2.69
CA VAL A 132 0.50 9.56 1.33
C VAL A 132 1.89 9.22 0.78
N ALA A 133 2.00 8.83 -0.50
CA ALA A 133 3.26 8.29 -1.03
C ALA A 133 4.45 9.25 -0.82
N ALA A 134 4.24 10.55 -0.98
CA ALA A 134 5.27 11.57 -0.76
C ALA A 134 5.85 11.56 0.66
N ALA A 135 5.08 11.18 1.69
CA ALA A 135 5.53 11.13 3.08
C ALA A 135 6.61 10.06 3.32
N LEU A 136 6.70 9.05 2.44
CA LEU A 136 7.75 8.03 2.47
C LEU A 136 9.05 8.50 1.78
N ILE A 137 9.05 9.68 1.16
CA ILE A 137 10.22 10.25 0.48
C ILE A 137 10.68 11.55 1.16
N ASN A 138 9.73 12.40 1.51
CA ASN A 138 9.94 13.67 2.18
C ASN A 138 8.96 13.79 3.35
N HIS A 139 9.46 13.81 4.58
CA HIS A 139 8.64 13.89 5.78
C HIS A 139 7.78 15.17 5.85
N GLU A 140 8.14 16.23 5.13
CA GLU A 140 7.36 17.48 5.07
C GLU A 140 6.15 17.39 4.12
N ALA A 141 6.16 16.46 3.16
CA ALA A 141 5.08 16.24 2.20
C ALA A 141 4.10 15.19 2.72
N ASN A 142 3.39 15.54 3.79
CA ASN A 142 2.71 14.58 4.65
C ASN A 142 1.39 15.15 5.21
N LEU A 143 0.40 14.27 5.46
CA LEU A 143 -0.86 14.60 6.13
C LEU A 143 -0.81 14.32 7.65
N SER A 144 0.01 13.35 8.07
CA SER A 144 -0.05 12.75 9.40
C SER A 144 0.69 13.54 10.49
N GLY A 145 1.47 14.55 10.12
CA GLY A 145 2.30 15.35 11.03
C GLY A 145 3.59 14.68 11.49
N PHE A 146 3.54 13.44 11.99
CA PHE A 146 4.74 12.69 12.38
C PHE A 146 5.54 12.18 11.18
N ASP A 147 6.85 12.01 11.37
CA ASP A 147 7.74 11.42 10.38
C ASP A 147 7.60 9.90 10.32
N TYR A 148 7.28 9.37 9.14
CA TYR A 148 7.16 7.93 8.91
C TYR A 148 8.51 7.20 8.98
N GLU A 149 9.63 7.84 8.63
CA GLU A 149 10.96 7.22 8.75
C GLU A 149 11.31 7.01 10.24
N ALA A 150 11.07 8.03 11.06
CA ALA A 150 11.23 7.93 12.51
C ALA A 150 10.31 6.84 13.10
N LEU A 151 9.07 6.74 12.62
CA LEU A 151 8.14 5.70 13.04
C LEU A 151 8.64 4.29 12.67
N GLU A 152 9.15 4.09 11.45
CA GLU A 152 9.70 2.80 11.01
C GLU A 152 10.91 2.39 11.85
N VAL A 153 11.81 3.32 12.19
CA VAL A 153 12.94 3.05 13.09
C VAL A 153 12.46 2.62 14.47
N MET A 154 11.43 3.29 15.02
CA MET A 154 10.97 3.03 16.38
C MET A 154 10.07 1.80 16.52
N ARG A 155 9.21 1.55 15.53
CA ARG A 155 8.10 0.57 15.61
C ARG A 155 7.91 -0.24 14.34
N GLY A 156 8.84 -0.19 13.39
CA GLY A 156 8.75 -0.96 12.14
C GLY A 156 8.45 -2.45 12.30
N PRO A 157 9.04 -3.18 13.27
CA PRO A 157 8.69 -4.58 13.52
C PRO A 157 7.24 -4.82 13.98
N GLN A 158 6.56 -3.77 14.47
CA GLN A 158 5.16 -3.83 14.88
C GLN A 158 4.20 -3.47 13.75
N ILE A 159 4.70 -2.96 12.62
CA ILE A 159 3.92 -2.50 11.48
C ILE A 159 4.08 -3.52 10.35
N ALA A 160 2.98 -4.07 9.88
CA ALA A 160 2.98 -5.11 8.87
C ALA A 160 3.39 -4.55 7.50
N TRP A 161 2.77 -3.44 7.07
CA TRP A 161 3.12 -2.69 5.85
C TRP A 161 2.47 -1.30 5.86
N TYR A 162 2.74 -0.53 4.80
CA TYR A 162 2.21 0.78 4.51
C TYR A 162 1.39 0.76 3.21
N ASN A 163 0.13 1.15 3.28
CA ASN A 163 -0.76 1.36 2.13
C ASN A 163 -0.44 2.73 1.51
N ALA A 164 0.69 2.84 0.80
CA ALA A 164 1.19 4.11 0.30
C ALA A 164 0.28 4.69 -0.80
N GLN A 165 -0.29 5.87 -0.58
CA GLN A 165 -1.29 6.45 -1.48
C GLN A 165 -0.61 7.16 -2.67
N PHE A 166 -0.59 6.53 -3.84
CA PHE A 166 -0.03 7.11 -5.08
C PHE A 166 -1.09 7.86 -5.90
N TYR A 167 -1.82 8.75 -5.24
CA TYR A 167 -2.92 9.50 -5.84
C TYR A 167 -3.14 10.84 -5.13
N ASN A 168 -4.16 11.61 -5.54
CA ASN A 168 -4.50 12.92 -4.99
C ASN A 168 -3.36 13.97 -5.00
N GLY A 169 -2.38 13.81 -5.91
CA GLY A 169 -1.22 14.70 -6.03
C GLY A 169 -0.06 14.34 -5.10
N TRP A 170 -0.20 13.27 -4.30
CA TRP A 170 0.83 12.81 -3.39
C TRP A 170 1.72 11.71 -3.93
N GLY A 171 1.40 11.22 -5.13
CA GLY A 171 2.24 10.29 -5.84
C GLY A 171 1.67 9.94 -7.19
N ASP A 172 2.48 9.26 -7.98
CA ASP A 172 2.14 8.81 -9.32
C ASP A 172 2.66 7.38 -9.52
N MET A 173 1.81 6.54 -10.11
CA MET A 173 2.12 5.14 -10.45
C MET A 173 1.98 4.88 -11.96
N THR A 174 2.04 5.92 -12.80
CA THR A 174 2.21 5.74 -14.25
C THR A 174 3.61 5.24 -14.63
N ASN A 175 4.58 5.39 -13.72
CA ASN A 175 5.96 4.92 -13.84
C ASN A 175 6.53 4.48 -12.47
N LEU A 176 7.76 3.98 -12.45
CA LEU A 176 8.39 3.41 -11.26
C LEU A 176 9.16 4.40 -10.39
N PHE A 177 9.38 5.63 -10.86
CA PHE A 177 10.36 6.55 -10.29
C PHE A 177 10.17 6.77 -8.80
N MET A 178 8.94 7.08 -8.39
CA MET A 178 8.62 7.36 -7.00
C MET A 178 8.76 6.12 -6.10
N TYR A 179 8.34 4.95 -6.60
CA TYR A 179 8.52 3.69 -5.87
C TYR A 179 10.00 3.36 -5.68
N GLU A 180 10.82 3.53 -6.72
CA GLU A 180 12.27 3.31 -6.66
C GLU A 180 12.99 4.30 -5.74
N MET A 181 12.52 5.55 -5.65
CA MET A 181 13.02 6.51 -4.65
C MET A 181 12.78 6.04 -3.21
N MET A 182 11.62 5.45 -2.91
CA MET A 182 11.36 4.89 -1.57
C MET A 182 12.33 3.75 -1.27
N LEU A 183 12.58 2.87 -2.24
CA LEU A 183 13.58 1.80 -2.08
C LEU A 183 14.99 2.35 -1.87
N GLN A 184 15.36 3.43 -2.57
CA GLN A 184 16.66 4.10 -2.40
C GLN A 184 16.82 4.75 -1.01
N LYS A 185 15.73 5.26 -0.39
CA LYS A 185 15.76 5.70 1.01
C LYS A 185 15.90 4.55 2.01
N GLY A 186 15.68 3.31 1.59
CA GLY A 186 15.87 2.11 2.40
C GLY A 186 14.58 1.47 2.91
N TRP A 187 13.42 1.88 2.40
CA TRP A 187 12.15 1.24 2.76
C TRP A 187 12.13 -0.24 2.32
N PRO A 188 11.72 -1.18 3.21
CA PRO A 188 11.61 -2.58 2.84
C PRO A 188 10.54 -2.80 1.76
N VAL A 189 10.91 -3.43 0.65
CA VAL A 189 10.01 -3.63 -0.50
C VAL A 189 8.75 -4.43 -0.15
N GLU A 190 8.85 -5.34 0.82
CA GLU A 190 7.73 -6.10 1.36
C GLU A 190 6.76 -5.30 2.22
N LYS A 191 7.10 -4.04 2.57
CA LYS A 191 6.26 -3.15 3.39
C LYS A 191 5.63 -2.01 2.60
N ILE A 192 5.93 -1.85 1.31
CA ILE A 192 5.34 -0.79 0.48
C ILE A 192 4.27 -1.38 -0.42
N VAL A 193 3.00 -1.28 0.02
CA VAL A 193 1.84 -1.61 -0.81
C VAL A 193 1.49 -0.40 -1.66
N VAL A 194 1.29 -0.63 -2.95
CA VAL A 194 0.91 0.42 -3.92
C VAL A 194 -0.58 0.70 -3.79
N GLY A 195 -0.94 1.81 -3.15
CA GLY A 195 -2.31 2.30 -3.03
C GLY A 195 -2.74 3.13 -4.25
N LEU A 196 -3.88 2.79 -4.83
CA LEU A 196 -4.41 3.40 -6.06
C LEU A 196 -5.88 3.74 -5.91
N VAL A 197 -6.34 4.81 -6.56
CA VAL A 197 -7.78 4.99 -6.78
C VAL A 197 -8.26 4.01 -7.85
N THR A 198 -9.40 3.35 -7.60
CA THR A 198 -9.99 2.34 -8.50
C THR A 198 -10.94 2.93 -9.55
N SER A 199 -11.31 4.20 -9.37
CA SER A 199 -12.13 5.01 -10.25
C SER A 199 -11.66 6.46 -10.14
N PRO A 200 -11.73 7.27 -11.22
CA PRO A 200 -11.47 8.71 -11.15
C PRO A 200 -12.42 9.46 -10.20
N ASP A 201 -13.58 8.88 -9.86
CA ASP A 201 -14.52 9.45 -8.90
C ASP A 201 -14.01 9.38 -7.45
N ASN A 202 -13.05 8.48 -7.17
CA ASN A 202 -12.51 8.26 -5.83
C ASN A 202 -11.32 9.17 -5.50
N GLY A 203 -10.83 9.95 -6.47
CA GLY A 203 -9.73 10.87 -6.30
C GLY A 203 -8.99 11.19 -7.60
N ARG A 204 -8.12 12.19 -7.55
CA ARG A 204 -7.24 12.56 -8.68
C ARG A 204 -6.10 11.56 -8.79
N GLY A 205 -5.49 11.46 -9.98
CA GLY A 205 -4.36 10.56 -10.21
C GLY A 205 -4.76 9.13 -10.52
N PHE A 206 -5.98 8.91 -11.02
CA PHE A 206 -6.38 7.61 -11.58
C PHE A 206 -5.46 7.20 -12.73
N VAL A 207 -4.89 6.01 -12.63
CA VAL A 207 -3.99 5.44 -13.63
C VAL A 207 -4.77 4.42 -14.48
N PRO A 208 -4.91 4.62 -15.80
CA PRO A 208 -5.55 3.64 -16.67
C PRO A 208 -4.85 2.29 -16.61
N PHE A 209 -5.62 1.21 -16.72
CA PHE A 209 -5.14 -0.14 -16.47
C PHE A 209 -4.00 -0.55 -17.42
N GLU A 210 -3.97 -0.02 -18.64
CA GLU A 210 -2.92 -0.29 -19.62
C GLU A 210 -1.53 0.08 -19.07
N PHE A 211 -1.40 1.30 -18.53
CA PHE A 211 -0.16 1.79 -17.91
C PHE A 211 0.13 1.05 -16.62
N LEU A 212 -0.87 0.93 -15.75
CA LEU A 212 -0.73 0.27 -14.46
C LEU A 212 -0.24 -1.18 -14.61
N SER A 213 -0.78 -1.91 -15.57
CA SER A 213 -0.42 -3.32 -15.79
C SER A 213 1.06 -3.49 -16.17
N ALA A 214 1.64 -2.56 -16.94
CA ALA A 214 3.05 -2.60 -17.31
C ALA A 214 3.96 -2.32 -16.09
N VAL A 215 3.59 -1.32 -15.28
CA VAL A 215 4.30 -0.94 -14.05
C VAL A 215 4.29 -2.10 -13.04
N LEU A 216 3.10 -2.65 -12.75
CA LEU A 216 2.95 -3.74 -11.77
C LEU A 216 3.67 -5.03 -12.21
N ARG A 217 3.64 -5.38 -13.50
CA ARG A 217 4.43 -6.51 -14.03
C ARG A 217 5.92 -6.29 -13.81
N THR A 218 6.39 -5.06 -14.01
CA THR A 218 7.81 -4.73 -13.81
C THR A 218 8.19 -4.80 -12.33
N LEU A 219 7.37 -4.25 -11.42
CA LEU A 219 7.59 -4.38 -9.98
C LEU A 219 7.65 -5.84 -9.55
N ARG A 220 6.70 -6.65 -10.02
CA ARG A 220 6.64 -8.07 -9.67
C ARG A 220 7.85 -8.85 -10.18
N ALA A 221 8.33 -8.54 -11.38
CA ALA A 221 9.51 -9.17 -11.98
C ALA A 221 10.81 -8.75 -11.30
N ARG A 222 10.97 -7.46 -10.96
CA ARG A 222 12.19 -6.92 -10.32
C ARG A 222 12.27 -7.28 -8.84
N TYR A 223 11.15 -7.27 -8.13
CA TYR A 223 11.10 -7.40 -6.68
C TYR A 223 10.28 -8.63 -6.28
N ARG A 224 11.00 -9.74 -6.00
CA ARG A 224 10.38 -11.03 -5.60
C ARG A 224 9.46 -10.90 -4.37
N ARG A 225 9.78 -9.97 -3.48
CA ARG A 225 9.03 -9.66 -2.24
C ARG A 225 8.14 -8.42 -2.36
N PHE A 226 7.80 -7.98 -3.58
CA PHE A 226 6.83 -6.91 -3.80
C PHE A 226 5.57 -7.12 -2.95
N ALA A 227 5.22 -6.12 -2.12
CA ALA A 227 4.16 -6.25 -1.11
C ALA A 227 2.76 -6.43 -1.72
N GLY A 228 2.49 -5.76 -2.83
CA GLY A 228 1.21 -5.84 -3.54
C GLY A 228 0.56 -4.49 -3.79
N VAL A 229 -0.77 -4.51 -3.96
CA VAL A 229 -1.59 -3.37 -4.39
C VAL A 229 -2.81 -3.26 -3.48
N MET A 230 -3.20 -2.02 -3.15
CA MET A 230 -4.43 -1.66 -2.45
C MET A 230 -5.27 -0.76 -3.38
N GLY A 231 -6.60 -0.93 -3.34
CA GLY A 231 -7.53 -0.17 -4.17
C GLY A 231 -8.53 0.64 -3.33
N TRP A 232 -8.54 1.96 -3.54
CA TRP A 232 -9.49 2.91 -2.97
C TRP A 232 -10.54 3.32 -4.02
N GLU A 233 -11.78 2.81 -3.99
CA GLU A 233 -12.33 1.78 -3.13
C GLU A 233 -13.17 0.78 -3.94
N TYR A 234 -13.71 -0.26 -3.30
CA TYR A 234 -14.30 -1.40 -4.01
C TYR A 234 -15.50 -1.05 -4.89
N PHE A 235 -16.54 -0.41 -4.33
CA PHE A 235 -17.93 -0.50 -4.84
C PHE A 235 -18.16 0.04 -6.27
N ASN A 236 -17.30 0.93 -6.77
CA ASN A 236 -17.39 1.55 -8.10
C ASN A 236 -16.14 1.30 -8.96
N SER A 237 -15.34 0.29 -8.61
CA SER A 237 -14.06 0.03 -9.29
C SER A 237 -14.23 -0.23 -10.79
N LEU A 238 -13.45 0.48 -11.61
CA LEU A 238 -13.39 0.24 -13.06
C LEU A 238 -12.54 -1.01 -13.37
N PRO A 239 -12.81 -1.75 -14.45
CA PRO A 239 -13.70 -1.40 -15.56
C PRO A 239 -15.19 -1.69 -15.34
N GLY A 240 -15.53 -2.55 -14.38
CA GLY A 240 -16.90 -3.01 -14.19
C GLY A 240 -17.85 -2.02 -13.52
N GLY A 241 -17.31 -0.93 -12.95
CA GLY A 241 -18.09 0.11 -12.27
C GLY A 241 -18.91 -0.47 -11.12
N VAL A 242 -20.09 0.10 -10.90
CA VAL A 242 -21.01 -0.32 -9.82
C VAL A 242 -21.62 -1.71 -10.09
N ASP A 243 -21.78 -2.11 -11.35
CA ASP A 243 -22.41 -3.38 -11.69
C ASP A 243 -21.48 -4.58 -11.44
N ARG A 244 -20.17 -4.39 -11.69
CA ARG A 244 -19.16 -5.47 -11.60
C ARG A 244 -17.84 -4.98 -10.98
N PRO A 245 -17.86 -4.39 -9.76
CA PRO A 245 -16.68 -3.79 -9.14
C PRO A 245 -15.53 -4.78 -8.91
N TRP A 246 -15.87 -6.07 -8.76
CA TRP A 246 -14.89 -7.15 -8.60
C TRP A 246 -13.95 -7.33 -9.81
N GLU A 247 -14.28 -6.79 -10.98
CA GLU A 247 -13.42 -6.93 -12.17
C GLU A 247 -12.05 -6.30 -11.95
N TRP A 248 -11.96 -5.17 -11.25
CA TRP A 248 -10.67 -4.56 -10.93
C TRP A 248 -9.75 -5.55 -10.18
N ALA A 249 -10.27 -6.22 -9.17
CA ALA A 249 -9.51 -7.20 -8.39
C ALA A 249 -9.09 -8.42 -9.23
N ARG A 250 -9.92 -8.84 -10.19
CA ARG A 250 -9.57 -9.90 -11.16
C ARG A 250 -8.40 -9.46 -12.04
N GLU A 251 -8.49 -8.27 -12.61
CA GLU A 251 -7.45 -7.71 -13.50
C GLU A 251 -6.11 -7.55 -12.76
N ILE A 252 -6.12 -7.05 -11.52
CA ILE A 252 -4.93 -6.98 -10.66
C ILE A 252 -4.39 -8.37 -10.33
N THR A 253 -5.27 -9.32 -10.00
CA THR A 253 -4.86 -10.72 -9.73
C THR A 253 -4.15 -11.32 -10.94
N ASP A 254 -4.70 -11.12 -12.14
CA ASP A 254 -4.13 -11.60 -13.39
C ASP A 254 -2.74 -11.03 -13.65
N VAL A 255 -2.55 -9.72 -13.42
CA VAL A 255 -1.26 -9.04 -13.57
C VAL A 255 -0.22 -9.58 -12.58
N LEU A 256 -0.60 -9.78 -11.32
CA LEU A 256 0.33 -10.19 -10.28
C LEU A 256 0.65 -11.70 -10.26
N ARG A 257 -0.23 -12.54 -10.82
CA ARG A 257 -0.10 -14.01 -10.78
C ARG A 257 0.27 -14.68 -12.11
N LYS A 258 -0.15 -14.18 -13.28
CA LYS A 258 0.06 -14.90 -14.56
C LYS A 258 1.53 -15.09 -14.97
N GLN A 259 2.47 -14.33 -14.40
CA GLN A 259 3.90 -14.53 -14.66
C GLN A 259 4.50 -15.78 -13.99
N TYR A 260 3.77 -16.47 -13.10
CA TYR A 260 4.22 -17.74 -12.48
C TYR A 260 3.96 -18.99 -13.32
N LEU A 261 3.29 -18.87 -14.49
CA LEU A 261 2.92 -20.01 -15.35
C LEU A 261 3.73 -20.10 -16.65
N MET A 262 4.68 -19.20 -16.89
CA MET A 262 5.64 -19.35 -17.98
C MET A 262 6.90 -20.04 -17.42
N PRO A 263 7.29 -21.24 -17.91
CA PRO A 263 8.60 -21.79 -17.58
C PRO A 263 9.65 -20.77 -17.98
N ALA A 264 10.67 -20.58 -17.14
CA ALA A 264 11.87 -19.85 -17.56
C ALA A 264 12.34 -20.44 -18.89
N ALA A 265 12.52 -19.58 -19.90
CA ALA A 265 13.10 -20.01 -21.17
C ALA A 265 14.43 -20.71 -20.86
N PRO A 266 14.70 -21.90 -21.43
CA PRO A 266 15.96 -22.58 -21.16
C PRO A 266 17.08 -21.65 -21.61
N VAL A 267 17.95 -21.30 -20.67
CA VAL A 267 19.20 -20.60 -20.97
C VAL A 267 19.97 -21.53 -21.90
N GLY A 268 20.00 -21.19 -23.19
CA GLY A 268 20.73 -21.95 -24.18
C GLY A 268 22.18 -22.05 -23.75
N ALA A 269 22.62 -23.26 -23.40
CA ALA A 269 24.02 -23.54 -23.14
C ALA A 269 24.81 -23.23 -24.42
N VAL A 270 25.65 -22.19 -24.37
CA VAL A 270 26.66 -21.96 -25.40
C VAL A 270 27.61 -23.15 -25.33
N LYS A 271 27.54 -24.03 -26.33
CA LYS A 271 28.57 -25.05 -26.55
C LYS A 271 29.84 -24.34 -26.98
N VAL A 272 30.86 -24.41 -26.13
CA VAL A 272 32.23 -24.09 -26.51
C VAL A 272 32.79 -25.34 -27.18
N ASP A 273 32.75 -25.39 -28.50
CA ASP A 273 33.53 -26.38 -29.25
C ASP A 273 34.98 -25.90 -29.32
N GLY A 274 35.84 -26.63 -28.60
CA GLY A 274 37.29 -26.46 -28.64
C GLY A 274 37.91 -27.31 -29.74
N SER A 275 38.28 -26.66 -30.84
CA SER A 275 39.32 -27.06 -31.80
C SER A 275 39.49 -25.85 -32.73
N GLY A 276 40.50 -25.01 -32.64
CA GLY A 276 41.92 -25.32 -32.67
C GLY A 276 42.46 -24.77 -33.99
N ASP A 277 43.05 -23.58 -33.96
CA ASP A 277 44.36 -23.30 -34.58
C ASP A 277 44.78 -21.85 -34.29
N LEU A 278 46.02 -21.74 -33.81
CA LEU A 278 46.73 -20.50 -33.51
C LEU A 278 47.33 -19.97 -34.81
N ASP A 279 47.06 -18.71 -35.16
CA ASP A 279 47.81 -17.96 -36.18
C ASP A 279 48.33 -16.65 -35.56
N PRO A 280 49.65 -16.37 -35.57
CA PRO A 280 50.22 -15.26 -34.83
C PRO A 280 50.15 -13.93 -35.62
N ASP A 281 49.88 -12.86 -34.88
CA ASP A 281 50.18 -11.45 -35.15
C ASP A 281 50.07 -10.92 -36.60
N GLN A 282 48.94 -10.28 -36.90
CA GLN A 282 48.91 -9.13 -37.82
C GLN A 282 48.47 -7.87 -37.06
N PRO A 283 49.17 -6.74 -37.22
CA PRO A 283 48.79 -5.49 -36.58
C PRO A 283 47.50 -4.96 -37.22
N GLY A 284 46.38 -5.08 -36.51
CA GLY A 284 45.10 -4.46 -36.89
C GLY A 284 45.15 -2.94 -36.75
N ASP A 285 44.47 -2.26 -37.67
CA ASP A 285 44.32 -0.81 -37.73
C ASP A 285 43.93 -0.19 -36.37
N PRO A 286 44.38 1.05 -36.06
CA PRO A 286 44.03 1.69 -34.81
C PRO A 286 42.52 1.88 -34.69
N VAL A 287 41.97 1.37 -33.58
CA VAL A 287 40.57 1.56 -33.18
C VAL A 287 40.27 3.06 -33.07
N GLU A 288 39.33 3.54 -33.86
CA GLU A 288 38.92 4.94 -33.88
C GLU A 288 38.18 5.28 -32.56
N VAL A 289 38.77 6.17 -31.77
CA VAL A 289 38.19 6.64 -30.50
C VAL A 289 37.05 7.63 -30.80
N PRO A 290 35.84 7.47 -30.26
CA PRO A 290 34.73 8.41 -30.49
C PRO A 290 35.08 9.82 -30.04
N LYS A 291 34.79 10.82 -30.89
CA LYS A 291 35.02 12.24 -30.58
C LYS A 291 34.06 12.73 -29.47
N PRO A 292 34.49 13.70 -28.64
CA PRO A 292 33.63 14.25 -27.59
C PRO A 292 32.38 14.94 -28.17
N PHE A 293 31.23 14.66 -27.57
CA PHE A 293 29.97 15.35 -27.85
C PHE A 293 29.98 16.75 -27.20
N ASN A 294 29.68 17.78 -27.99
CA ASN A 294 29.45 19.14 -27.47
C ASN A 294 27.99 19.28 -27.02
N TYR A 295 27.79 19.71 -25.78
CA TYR A 295 26.50 20.15 -25.27
C TYR A 295 26.21 21.58 -25.75
N TYR A 296 25.08 21.77 -26.41
CA TYR A 296 24.49 23.09 -26.61
C TYR A 296 23.51 23.32 -25.46
N SER A 297 23.83 24.29 -24.59
CA SER A 297 22.90 24.84 -23.61
C SER A 297 22.14 25.98 -24.28
N ASP A 298 20.82 25.83 -24.44
CA ASP A 298 19.94 26.94 -24.81
C ASP A 298 19.79 27.85 -23.58
N ASP A 299 20.66 28.86 -23.53
CA ASP A 299 20.51 30.02 -22.66
C ASP A 299 21.00 31.26 -23.42
N GLN A 300 20.05 32.07 -23.90
CA GLN A 300 19.98 33.54 -23.83
C GLN A 300 19.30 34.19 -25.07
N PRO A 301 18.68 35.38 -24.90
CA PRO A 301 17.42 35.76 -25.55
C PRO A 301 17.54 36.74 -26.72
N GLU A 302 16.36 36.95 -27.33
CA GLU A 302 15.93 37.86 -28.44
C GLU A 302 16.23 37.44 -29.88
#